data_AF-A0A8T1FSL9-F1
#
_entry.id   AF-A0A8T1FSL9-F1
#
_cell.length_a   1.000
_cell.length_b   1.000
_cell.length_c   1.000
_cell.angle_alpha   90.00
_cell.angle_beta   90.00
_cell.angle_gamma   90.00
#
_symmetry.space_group_name_H-M   'P 1'
#
loop_
_entity.id
_entity.type
_entity.pdbx_description
1 polymer ?
#
loop_
_entity_poly.entity_id
_entity_poly.type
_entity_poly.pdbx_seq_one_letter_code
_entity_poly.pdbx_strand_id
1 'polypeptide(L)'
;MSFREHVAYRLYQKCDDQSVLHQGGRLFQQYCVDQRAKCEQEQLRWVAAHQSEIRADLYSGLNDSLMSESTTVLDEGEALLSEYNRSTRALQHPDQPRQRDNHFLNQIGKRVILPSSHSGGPRSMYKSYQDSMTIVREYGKPDALVTMTCSPTWEEIMEKIPNGQTAQDRPDIVARVWQLKLGAELEDLEEGVLGRVRARIYVVEFQKRGLPHAHILVILAEEDKPRTRQIIDKIVSAELPDKEKNPQLYETVTACMIHGPCGGCISQRGLYERREVHKGFPKDPIGGDKRECRWVPSVQTKTSSGRGGFD
;
A
#
# COMPACT_ATOMS: atom_id res chain seq x y z
N MET A 1 -19.77 -18.43 12.44
CA MET A 1 -19.43 -17.25 11.62
C MET A 1 -18.56 -16.35 12.49
N SER A 2 -17.32 -16.09 12.08
CA SER A 2 -16.43 -15.15 12.77
C SER A 2 -16.96 -13.72 12.67
N PHE A 3 -16.54 -12.82 13.56
CA PHE A 3 -16.94 -11.41 13.47
C PHE A 3 -16.52 -10.80 12.13
N ARG A 4 -15.33 -11.15 11.63
CA ARG A 4 -14.85 -10.73 10.29
C ARG A 4 -15.79 -11.19 9.16
N GLU A 5 -16.25 -12.44 9.18
CA GLU A 5 -17.21 -12.94 8.18
C GLU A 5 -18.54 -12.20 8.27
N HIS A 6 -19.01 -11.93 9.49
CA HIS A 6 -20.23 -11.15 9.70
C HIS A 6 -20.11 -9.72 9.15
N VAL A 7 -18.99 -9.03 9.44
CA VAL A 7 -18.71 -7.70 8.90
C VAL A 7 -18.63 -7.74 7.37
N ALA A 8 -17.93 -8.72 6.79
CA ALA A 8 -17.84 -8.87 5.34
C ALA A 8 -19.22 -9.06 4.70
N TYR A 9 -20.09 -9.88 5.31
CA TYR A 9 -21.48 -10.04 4.89
C TYR A 9 -22.26 -8.72 4.94
N ARG A 10 -22.07 -7.90 5.98
CA ARG A 10 -22.72 -6.58 6.11
C ARG A 10 -22.22 -5.56 5.10
N LEU A 11 -20.94 -5.61 4.72
CA LEU A 11 -20.35 -4.76 3.67
C LEU A 11 -20.68 -5.26 2.25
N TYR A 12 -21.27 -6.45 2.12
CA TYR A 12 -21.70 -6.96 0.84
C TYR A 12 -23.07 -6.39 0.47
N GLN A 13 -23.07 -5.29 -0.30
CA GLN A 13 -24.29 -4.78 -0.91
C GLN A 13 -24.76 -5.72 -2.04
N LYS A 14 -26.02 -6.16 -1.97
CA LYS A 14 -26.66 -6.94 -3.05
C LYS A 14 -27.13 -6.00 -4.17
N CYS A 15 -27.34 -6.55 -5.37
CA CYS A 15 -27.98 -5.82 -6.46
C CYS A 15 -29.34 -5.28 -5.98
N ASP A 16 -29.61 -4.01 -6.28
CA ASP A 16 -30.83 -3.27 -5.90
C ASP A 16 -31.09 -3.09 -4.39
N ASP A 17 -30.10 -3.39 -3.54
CA ASP A 17 -30.24 -3.26 -2.10
C ASP A 17 -30.14 -1.79 -1.63
N GLN A 18 -31.23 -1.28 -1.08
CA GLN A 18 -31.34 0.05 -0.46
C GLN A 18 -30.86 0.02 1.00
N SER A 19 -29.65 -0.50 1.21
CA SER A 19 -29.07 -0.63 2.54
C SER A 19 -28.76 0.75 3.13
N VAL A 20 -29.45 1.11 4.23
CA VAL A 20 -29.20 2.34 5.03
C VAL A 20 -27.71 2.52 5.38
N LEU A 21 -27.01 1.42 5.63
CA LEU A 21 -25.57 1.44 5.92
C LEU A 21 -24.75 2.09 4.79
N HIS A 22 -24.95 1.65 3.54
CA HIS A 22 -24.24 2.14 2.35
C HIS A 22 -24.74 3.53 1.90
N GLN A 23 -25.95 3.92 2.30
CA GLN A 23 -26.49 5.26 2.08
C GLN A 23 -25.93 6.30 3.06
N GLY A 24 -25.28 5.88 4.15
CA GLY A 24 -24.81 6.75 5.23
C GLY A 24 -23.63 7.68 4.89
N GLY A 25 -23.13 7.66 3.65
CA GLY A 25 -22.08 8.57 3.19
C GLY A 25 -20.80 8.50 4.05
N ARG A 26 -20.34 9.63 4.58
CA ARG A 26 -19.19 9.68 5.52
C ARG A 26 -19.32 8.77 6.74
N LEU A 27 -20.54 8.56 7.25
CA LEU A 27 -20.76 7.64 8.37
C LEU A 27 -20.47 6.19 7.98
N PHE A 28 -20.65 5.84 6.71
CA PHE A 28 -20.28 4.52 6.20
C PHE A 28 -18.76 4.32 6.21
N GLN A 29 -17.99 5.34 5.80
CA GLN A 29 -16.53 5.30 5.88
C GLN A 29 -16.07 5.08 7.34
N GLN A 30 -16.65 5.81 8.28
CA GLN A 30 -16.36 5.64 9.71
C GLN A 30 -16.74 4.23 10.19
N TYR A 31 -17.91 3.74 9.80
CA TYR A 31 -18.34 2.37 10.10
C TYR A 31 -17.32 1.33 9.61
N CYS A 32 -16.83 1.44 8.37
CA CYS A 32 -15.83 0.52 7.83
C CYS A 32 -14.55 0.49 8.67
N VAL A 33 -14.05 1.67 9.08
CA VAL A 33 -12.86 1.78 9.94
C VAL A 33 -13.13 1.17 11.32
N ASP A 34 -14.27 1.48 11.93
CA ASP A 34 -14.64 0.97 13.24
C ASP A 34 -14.81 -0.56 13.24
N GLN A 35 -15.44 -1.12 12.20
CA GLN A 35 -15.56 -2.57 12.07
C GLN A 35 -14.20 -3.22 11.86
N ARG A 36 -13.31 -2.62 11.05
CA ARG A 36 -11.95 -3.16 10.88
C ARG A 36 -11.18 -3.15 12.19
N ALA A 37 -11.24 -2.05 12.96
CA ALA A 37 -10.61 -1.96 14.27
C ALA A 37 -11.13 -3.04 15.24
N LYS A 38 -12.44 -3.33 15.21
CA LYS A 38 -13.02 -4.42 16.01
C LYS A 38 -12.53 -5.80 15.59
N CYS A 39 -12.45 -6.08 14.27
CA CYS A 39 -11.88 -7.32 13.75
C CYS A 39 -10.42 -7.50 14.19
N GLU A 40 -9.60 -6.45 14.07
CA GLU A 40 -8.21 -6.48 14.52
C GLU A 40 -8.11 -6.71 16.03
N GLN A 41 -8.95 -6.03 16.82
CA GLN A 41 -8.97 -6.20 18.27
C GLN A 41 -9.35 -7.62 18.69
N GLU A 42 -10.29 -8.26 18.00
CA GLU A 42 -10.64 -9.66 18.21
C GLU A 42 -9.46 -10.58 17.88
N GLN A 43 -8.79 -10.37 16.74
CA GLN A 43 -7.61 -11.12 16.37
C GLN A 43 -6.47 -10.96 17.40
N LEU A 44 -6.22 -9.74 17.88
CA LEU A 44 -5.22 -9.47 18.90
C LEU A 44 -5.55 -10.14 20.24
N ARG A 45 -6.84 -10.19 20.63
CA ARG A 45 -7.28 -10.93 21.82
C ARG A 45 -7.05 -12.42 21.67
N TRP A 46 -7.34 -12.98 20.49
CA TRP A 46 -7.06 -14.37 20.20
C TRP A 46 -5.56 -14.65 20.31
N VAL A 47 -4.71 -13.82 19.69
CA VAL A 47 -3.25 -13.93 19.78
C VAL A 47 -2.76 -13.84 21.23
N ALA A 48 -3.33 -12.94 22.04
CA ALA A 48 -2.97 -12.82 23.45
C ALA A 48 -3.36 -14.05 24.28
N ALA A 49 -4.48 -14.71 23.96
CA ALA A 49 -4.94 -15.91 24.65
C ALA A 49 -4.22 -17.19 24.20
N HIS A 50 -3.72 -17.25 22.97
CA HIS A 50 -3.12 -18.46 22.36
C HIS A 50 -1.59 -18.37 22.24
N GLN A 51 -0.94 -17.65 23.17
CA GLN A 51 0.52 -17.46 23.16
C GLN A 51 1.31 -18.76 23.29
N SER A 52 0.78 -19.79 23.94
CA SER A 52 1.44 -21.11 24.05
C SER A 52 1.58 -21.80 22.70
N GLU A 53 0.54 -21.75 21.87
CA GLU A 53 0.53 -22.31 20.52
C GLU A 53 1.47 -21.52 19.60
N ILE A 54 1.36 -20.20 19.61
CA ILE A 54 2.20 -19.30 18.78
C ILE A 54 3.70 -19.42 19.13
N ARG A 55 4.01 -19.72 20.40
CA ARG A 55 5.39 -19.97 20.82
C ARG A 55 5.87 -21.36 20.42
N ALA A 56 5.01 -22.38 20.36
CA ALA A 56 5.38 -23.69 19.84
C ALA A 56 5.84 -23.60 18.37
N ASP A 57 5.12 -22.84 17.54
CA ASP A 57 5.51 -22.55 16.14
C ASP A 57 6.87 -21.84 16.04
N LEU A 58 7.22 -21.03 17.05
CA LEU A 58 8.54 -20.39 17.10
C LEU A 58 9.65 -21.40 17.40
N TYR A 59 9.40 -22.38 18.28
CA TYR A 59 10.37 -23.42 18.59
C TYR A 59 10.58 -24.38 17.42
N SER A 60 9.52 -24.71 16.66
CA SER A 60 9.70 -25.46 15.41
C SER A 60 10.49 -24.66 14.39
N GLY A 61 10.17 -23.37 14.18
CA GLY A 61 10.94 -22.52 13.25
C GLY A 61 12.39 -22.27 13.69
N LEU A 62 12.65 -22.20 14.99
CA LEU A 62 14.01 -22.09 15.54
C LEU A 62 14.76 -23.42 15.39
N ASN A 63 14.09 -24.55 15.59
CA ASN A 63 14.65 -25.88 15.33
C ASN A 63 14.97 -26.05 13.83
N ASP A 64 14.06 -25.65 12.93
CA ASP A 64 14.28 -25.66 11.48
C ASP A 64 15.45 -24.74 11.08
N SER A 65 15.55 -23.56 11.70
CA SER A 65 16.64 -22.60 11.50
C SER A 65 17.97 -23.07 12.10
N LEU A 66 17.96 -23.79 13.22
CA LEU A 66 19.14 -24.44 13.81
C LEU A 66 19.65 -25.55 12.90
N MET A 67 18.74 -26.29 12.25
CA MET A 67 19.07 -27.28 11.24
C MET A 67 19.57 -26.65 9.94
N SER A 68 19.39 -25.34 9.71
CA SER A 68 19.74 -24.63 8.47
C SER A 68 20.89 -23.61 8.58
N GLU A 69 21.60 -23.57 9.72
CA GLU A 69 22.77 -22.70 10.04
C GLU A 69 22.67 -21.18 9.72
N SER A 70 22.78 -20.40 10.80
CA SER A 70 23.28 -19.02 10.91
C SER A 70 22.31 -17.86 10.63
N THR A 71 21.86 -17.19 11.70
CA THR A 71 21.66 -15.72 11.67
C THR A 71 21.73 -15.11 13.08
N THR A 72 22.52 -14.05 13.20
CA THR A 72 22.70 -13.19 14.38
C THR A 72 21.42 -12.42 14.72
N VAL A 73 21.00 -12.47 15.98
CA VAL A 73 19.85 -11.73 16.52
C VAL A 73 20.31 -10.35 16.98
N LEU A 74 19.69 -9.28 16.48
CA LEU A 74 19.84 -7.93 17.04
C LEU A 74 18.79 -7.75 18.15
N ASP A 75 19.26 -7.28 19.30
CA ASP A 75 18.47 -7.02 20.51
C ASP A 75 17.80 -5.65 20.41
N GLU A 76 16.48 -5.61 20.56
CA GLU A 76 15.71 -4.36 20.71
C GLU A 76 15.00 -4.39 22.07
N GLY A 77 15.69 -3.81 23.06
CA GLY A 77 15.14 -3.45 24.35
C GLY A 77 15.00 -1.94 24.47
N GLU A 78 13.79 -1.48 24.77
CA GLU A 78 13.43 -0.50 25.81
C GLU A 78 12.29 0.43 25.38
N ALA A 79 11.17 0.35 26.09
CA ALA A 79 10.33 1.53 26.36
C ALA A 79 9.41 1.30 27.58
N LEU A 80 9.42 2.29 28.48
CA LEU A 80 8.45 2.65 29.52
C LEU A 80 8.54 1.94 30.88
N LEU A 81 9.33 2.57 31.78
CA LEU A 81 9.21 2.47 33.23
C LEU A 81 8.95 3.88 33.79
N SER A 82 7.73 4.19 34.19
CA SER A 82 7.46 5.40 34.98
C SER A 82 6.76 5.17 36.32
N GLU A 83 6.37 3.95 36.69
CA GLU A 83 5.61 3.74 37.95
C GLU A 83 5.98 2.45 38.72
N TYR A 84 7.26 2.04 38.69
CA TYR A 84 7.71 0.86 39.44
C TYR A 84 8.24 1.23 40.83
N ASN A 85 7.54 0.80 41.88
CA ASN A 85 8.03 0.91 43.25
C ASN A 85 9.05 -0.20 43.56
N ARG A 86 10.33 0.18 43.67
CA ARG A 86 11.46 -0.75 43.80
C ARG A 86 11.51 -1.52 45.13
N SER A 87 10.92 -1.00 46.20
CA SER A 87 10.99 -1.65 47.53
C SER A 87 9.95 -2.75 47.70
N THR A 88 8.77 -2.60 47.08
CA THR A 88 7.67 -3.58 47.16
C THR A 88 7.56 -4.49 45.94
N ARG A 89 8.29 -4.18 44.86
CA ARG A 89 8.23 -4.87 43.55
C ARG A 89 6.80 -4.99 43.00
N ALA A 90 5.93 -4.03 43.28
CA ALA A 90 4.54 -4.04 42.84
C ALA A 90 4.08 -2.67 42.32
N LEU A 91 3.22 -2.70 41.30
CA LEU A 91 2.45 -1.54 40.81
C LEU A 91 1.25 -1.33 41.74
N GLN A 92 1.14 -0.17 42.40
CA GLN A 92 0.02 0.16 43.29
C GLN A 92 -0.82 1.30 42.71
N HIS A 93 -2.14 1.09 42.57
CA HIS A 93 -3.12 2.12 42.18
C HIS A 93 -4.23 2.26 43.26
N PRO A 94 -4.73 3.49 43.54
CA PRO A 94 -5.60 3.82 44.68
C PRO A 94 -7.03 3.24 44.73
N ASP A 95 -7.51 2.48 43.74
CA ASP A 95 -8.91 2.01 43.69
C ASP A 95 -9.00 0.47 43.69
N GLN A 96 -8.91 -0.13 44.87
CA GLN A 96 -8.71 -1.57 45.04
C GLN A 96 -9.93 -2.51 45.06
N PRO A 97 -11.23 -2.14 45.23
CA PRO A 97 -12.21 -3.20 45.50
C PRO A 97 -13.04 -3.70 44.30
N ARG A 98 -12.75 -3.33 43.03
CA ARG A 98 -13.60 -3.75 41.88
C ARG A 98 -12.87 -4.16 40.60
N GLN A 99 -11.77 -4.91 40.69
CA GLN A 99 -11.19 -5.53 39.49
C GLN A 99 -11.87 -6.86 39.15
N ARG A 100 -12.42 -6.97 37.94
CA ARG A 100 -12.82 -8.24 37.33
C ARG A 100 -11.55 -9.00 36.92
N ASP A 101 -11.51 -10.33 37.00
CA ASP A 101 -10.30 -11.11 36.65
C ASP A 101 -9.77 -10.84 35.23
N ASN A 102 -10.67 -10.52 34.30
CA ASN A 102 -10.37 -10.14 32.90
C ASN A 102 -10.24 -8.62 32.69
N HIS A 103 -9.89 -7.85 33.72
CA HIS A 103 -9.71 -6.41 33.58
C HIS A 103 -8.48 -6.11 32.70
N PHE A 104 -8.61 -5.17 31.75
CA PHE A 104 -7.53 -4.79 30.82
C PHE A 104 -6.22 -4.41 31.52
N LEU A 105 -6.31 -3.89 32.75
CA LEU A 105 -5.16 -3.58 33.61
C LEU A 105 -4.30 -4.81 33.97
N ASN A 106 -4.88 -6.02 34.05
CA ASN A 106 -4.16 -7.27 34.32
C ASN A 106 -3.31 -7.74 33.11
N GLN A 107 -3.40 -7.03 31.98
CA GLN A 107 -2.66 -7.29 30.75
C GLN A 107 -1.62 -6.19 30.43
N ILE A 108 -1.61 -5.10 31.19
CA ILE A 108 -0.63 -4.02 31.01
C ILE A 108 0.77 -4.54 31.34
N GLY A 109 1.73 -4.30 30.44
CA GLY A 109 3.13 -4.73 30.58
C GLY A 109 3.39 -6.21 30.23
N LYS A 110 2.37 -7.00 29.85
CA LYS A 110 2.59 -8.37 29.38
C LYS A 110 3.05 -8.37 27.93
N ARG A 111 4.23 -8.96 27.67
CA ARG A 111 4.77 -9.12 26.32
C ARG A 111 3.96 -10.17 25.53
N VAL A 112 3.22 -9.70 24.53
CA VAL A 112 2.50 -10.54 23.56
C VAL A 112 3.31 -10.63 22.29
N ILE A 113 3.54 -11.85 21.82
CA ILE A 113 4.23 -12.12 20.55
C ILE A 113 3.19 -12.15 19.44
N LEU A 114 3.35 -11.27 18.44
CA LEU A 114 2.54 -11.31 17.22
C LEU A 114 3.12 -12.37 16.26
N PRO A 115 2.31 -13.32 15.75
CA PRO A 115 2.76 -14.31 14.78
C PRO A 115 3.06 -13.66 13.41
N SER A 116 3.81 -14.35 12.55
CA SER A 116 4.07 -13.90 11.17
C SER A 116 2.80 -13.87 10.29
N SER A 117 1.74 -14.55 10.72
CA SER A 117 0.41 -14.50 10.09
C SER A 117 -0.38 -13.22 10.39
N HIS A 118 0.06 -12.41 11.36
CA HIS A 118 -0.56 -11.12 11.65
C HIS A 118 -0.03 -10.04 10.71
N SER A 119 -0.82 -9.70 9.69
CA SER A 119 -0.49 -8.71 8.66
C SER A 119 -0.09 -7.37 9.26
N GLY A 120 1.01 -6.78 8.77
CA GLY A 120 1.53 -5.51 9.27
C GLY A 120 2.33 -5.59 10.57
N GLY A 121 2.36 -6.75 11.23
CA GLY A 121 3.25 -6.98 12.39
C GLY A 121 4.72 -7.11 11.97
N PRO A 122 5.69 -6.84 12.87
CA PRO A 122 7.12 -6.90 12.56
C PRO A 122 7.57 -8.23 11.93
N ARG A 123 7.07 -9.36 12.44
CA ARG A 123 7.39 -10.69 11.90
C ARG A 123 6.77 -10.95 10.53
N SER A 124 5.56 -10.44 10.28
CA SER A 124 4.94 -10.53 8.96
C SER A 124 5.76 -9.75 7.93
N MET A 125 6.16 -8.52 8.27
CA MET A 125 7.00 -7.71 7.39
C MET A 125 8.37 -8.35 7.14
N TYR A 126 9.00 -8.88 8.19
CA TYR A 126 10.29 -9.57 8.07
C TYR A 126 10.19 -10.82 7.19
N LYS A 127 9.13 -11.62 7.35
CA LYS A 127 8.86 -12.76 6.48
C LYS A 127 8.69 -12.32 5.02
N SER A 128 7.83 -11.34 4.74
CA SER A 128 7.64 -10.84 3.38
C SER A 128 8.93 -10.30 2.77
N TYR A 129 9.78 -9.65 3.57
CA TYR A 129 11.11 -9.22 3.15
C TYR A 129 12.02 -10.41 2.79
N GLN A 130 12.11 -11.43 3.66
CA GLN A 130 12.91 -12.63 3.39
C GLN A 130 12.42 -13.39 2.16
N ASP A 131 11.10 -13.55 1.99
CA ASP A 131 10.49 -14.17 0.80
C ASP A 131 10.88 -13.38 -0.46
N SER A 132 10.79 -12.05 -0.40
CA SER A 132 11.19 -11.16 -1.51
C SER A 132 12.67 -11.29 -1.84
N MET A 133 13.54 -11.34 -0.82
CA MET A 133 14.99 -11.50 -1.02
C MET A 133 15.34 -12.89 -1.56
N THR A 134 14.59 -13.92 -1.20
CA THR A 134 14.75 -15.27 -1.74
C THR A 134 14.42 -15.29 -3.24
N ILE A 135 13.33 -14.64 -3.64
CA ILE A 135 12.97 -14.47 -5.06
C ILE A 135 14.08 -13.72 -5.81
N VAL A 136 14.60 -12.62 -5.25
CA VAL A 136 15.69 -11.84 -5.88
C VAL A 136 16.99 -12.66 -5.96
N ARG A 137 17.27 -13.51 -4.98
CA ARG A 137 18.42 -14.41 -5.00
C ARG A 137 18.32 -15.46 -6.12
N GLU A 138 17.13 -16.01 -6.34
CA GLU A 138 16.88 -17.05 -7.34
C GLU A 138 16.82 -16.48 -8.76
N TYR A 139 16.06 -15.39 -8.96
CA TYR A 139 15.76 -14.86 -10.30
C TYR A 139 16.59 -13.62 -10.67
N GLY A 140 17.34 -13.06 -9.72
CA GLY A 140 18.12 -11.84 -9.88
C GLY A 140 17.33 -10.58 -9.51
N LYS A 141 17.96 -9.42 -9.74
CA LYS A 141 17.35 -8.11 -9.44
C LYS A 141 16.13 -7.83 -10.34
N PRO A 142 15.15 -7.04 -9.87
CA PRO A 142 14.06 -6.53 -10.71
C PRO A 142 14.57 -5.73 -11.92
N ASP A 143 13.86 -5.88 -13.04
CA ASP A 143 14.13 -5.19 -14.31
C ASP A 143 13.18 -4.00 -14.54
N ALA A 144 11.96 -4.07 -13.99
CA ALA A 144 10.97 -2.98 -14.05
C ALA A 144 10.30 -2.74 -12.69
N LEU A 145 9.97 -1.46 -12.44
CA LEU A 145 9.11 -1.03 -11.35
C LEU A 145 7.86 -0.41 -11.96
N VAL A 146 6.72 -1.06 -11.75
CA VAL A 146 5.40 -0.59 -12.17
C VAL A 146 4.68 -0.03 -10.95
N THR A 147 4.08 1.14 -11.10
CA THR A 147 3.29 1.77 -10.04
C THR A 147 1.87 2.01 -10.51
N MET A 148 0.90 1.44 -9.82
CA MET A 148 -0.51 1.64 -10.12
C MET A 148 -1.14 2.53 -9.05
N THR A 149 -1.72 3.66 -9.46
CA THR A 149 -2.41 4.59 -8.55
C THR A 149 -3.90 4.55 -8.79
N CYS A 150 -4.70 4.35 -7.73
CA CYS A 150 -6.14 4.47 -7.84
C CYS A 150 -6.56 5.90 -8.20
N SER A 151 -7.40 6.06 -9.22
CA SER A 151 -8.11 7.32 -9.46
C SER A 151 -9.57 7.20 -9.01
N PRO A 152 -10.08 8.13 -8.18
CA PRO A 152 -11.50 8.13 -7.80
C PRO A 152 -12.42 8.56 -8.95
N THR A 153 -11.87 9.04 -10.07
CA THR A 153 -12.62 9.51 -11.24
C THR A 153 -12.76 8.45 -12.32
N TRP A 154 -12.34 7.20 -12.07
CA TRP A 154 -12.57 6.11 -13.01
C TRP A 154 -14.06 5.92 -13.27
N GLU A 155 -14.41 5.67 -14.53
CA GLU A 155 -15.81 5.57 -14.96
C GLU A 155 -16.56 4.48 -14.20
N GLU A 156 -15.92 3.35 -13.92
CA GLU A 156 -16.53 2.24 -13.20
C GLU A 156 -16.82 2.58 -11.74
N ILE A 157 -16.05 3.51 -11.15
CA ILE A 157 -16.32 4.05 -9.82
C ILE A 157 -17.50 5.03 -9.91
N MET A 158 -17.43 5.98 -10.84
CA MET A 158 -18.42 7.05 -10.98
C MET A 158 -19.81 6.50 -11.35
N GLU A 159 -19.87 5.48 -12.20
CA GLU A 159 -21.13 4.84 -12.63
C GLU A 159 -21.80 4.07 -11.48
N LYS A 160 -21.01 3.48 -10.58
CA LYS A 160 -21.53 2.67 -9.46
C LYS A 160 -21.82 3.49 -8.20
N ILE A 161 -21.31 4.71 -8.11
CA ILE A 161 -21.61 5.59 -6.98
C ILE A 161 -23.03 6.16 -7.12
N PRO A 162 -23.88 6.04 -6.08
CA PRO A 162 -25.21 6.63 -6.08
C PRO A 162 -25.18 8.16 -6.21
N ASN A 163 -26.22 8.73 -6.83
CA ASN A 163 -26.41 10.18 -6.92
C ASN A 163 -26.33 10.85 -5.53
N GLY A 164 -25.49 11.87 -5.41
CA GLY A 164 -25.28 12.62 -4.16
C GLY A 164 -24.19 12.07 -3.23
N GLN A 165 -23.53 10.96 -3.59
CA GLN A 165 -22.34 10.46 -2.90
C GLN A 165 -21.07 10.69 -3.72
N THR A 166 -19.91 10.64 -3.05
CA THR A 166 -18.58 10.74 -3.67
C THR A 166 -17.79 9.44 -3.49
N ALA A 167 -16.65 9.30 -4.17
CA ALA A 167 -15.77 8.15 -4.00
C ALA A 167 -15.30 7.95 -2.55
N GLN A 168 -15.23 9.03 -1.76
CA GLN A 168 -14.86 8.95 -0.34
C GLN A 168 -15.98 8.40 0.54
N ASP A 169 -17.23 8.54 0.08
CA ASP A 169 -18.42 8.02 0.76
C ASP A 169 -18.64 6.53 0.48
N ARG A 170 -18.06 6.01 -0.62
CA ARG A 170 -18.14 4.60 -1.03
C ARG A 170 -16.74 3.95 -1.19
N PRO A 171 -15.97 3.85 -0.09
CA PRO A 171 -14.64 3.24 -0.13
C PRO A 171 -14.68 1.75 -0.51
N ASP A 172 -15.81 1.07 -0.31
CA ASP A 172 -16.04 -0.31 -0.74
C ASP A 172 -16.06 -0.45 -2.27
N ILE A 173 -16.71 0.48 -2.99
CA ILE A 173 -16.71 0.51 -4.46
C ILE A 173 -15.29 0.81 -4.96
N VAL A 174 -14.64 1.83 -4.41
CA VAL A 174 -13.28 2.21 -4.79
C VAL A 174 -12.31 1.05 -4.64
N ALA A 175 -12.34 0.36 -3.48
CA ALA A 175 -11.47 -0.78 -3.22
C ALA A 175 -11.75 -1.96 -4.18
N ARG A 176 -13.02 -2.25 -4.49
CA ARG A 176 -13.40 -3.33 -5.41
C ARG A 176 -12.95 -3.05 -6.84
N VAL A 177 -13.25 -1.86 -7.37
CA VAL A 177 -12.84 -1.48 -8.73
C VAL A 177 -11.31 -1.49 -8.83
N TRP A 178 -10.62 -0.94 -7.83
CA TRP A 178 -9.18 -0.96 -7.81
C TRP A 178 -8.61 -2.38 -7.78
N GLN A 179 -9.19 -3.29 -6.98
CA GLN A 179 -8.74 -4.68 -6.92
C GLN A 179 -8.92 -5.40 -8.27
N LEU A 180 -10.04 -5.12 -8.97
CA LEU A 180 -10.28 -5.67 -10.30
C LEU A 180 -9.26 -5.14 -11.32
N LYS A 181 -8.99 -3.83 -11.33
CA LYS A 181 -7.99 -3.23 -12.20
C LYS A 181 -6.57 -3.70 -11.89
N LEU A 182 -6.22 -3.90 -10.61
CA LEU A 182 -4.95 -4.50 -10.24
C LEU A 182 -4.85 -5.93 -10.76
N GLY A 183 -5.94 -6.71 -10.68
CA GLY A 183 -5.99 -8.05 -11.25
C GLY A 183 -5.69 -8.05 -12.75
N ALA A 184 -6.37 -7.17 -13.50
CA ALA A 184 -6.15 -7.01 -14.94
C ALA A 184 -4.71 -6.58 -15.26
N GLU A 185 -4.15 -5.60 -14.56
CA GLU A 185 -2.75 -5.16 -14.74
C GLU A 185 -1.76 -6.32 -14.48
N LEU A 186 -2.01 -7.16 -13.47
CA LEU A 186 -1.17 -8.31 -13.18
C LEU A 186 -1.28 -9.40 -14.26
N GLU A 187 -2.46 -9.57 -14.86
CA GLU A 187 -2.70 -10.49 -15.97
C GLU A 187 -1.98 -10.02 -17.24
N ASP A 188 -2.07 -8.74 -17.59
CA ASP A 188 -1.34 -8.14 -18.72
C ASP A 188 0.19 -8.33 -18.58
N LEU A 189 0.71 -8.22 -17.35
CA LEU A 189 2.11 -8.52 -17.06
C LEU A 189 2.45 -10.00 -17.27
N GLU A 190 1.56 -10.93 -16.92
CA GLU A 190 1.75 -12.38 -17.18
C GLU A 190 1.69 -12.72 -18.67
N GLU A 191 0.81 -12.06 -19.42
CA GLU A 191 0.70 -12.19 -20.88
C GLU A 191 1.93 -11.63 -21.62
N GLY A 192 2.78 -10.88 -20.91
CA GLY A 192 4.09 -10.47 -21.40
C GLY A 192 4.08 -9.10 -22.06
N VAL A 193 3.20 -8.18 -21.64
CA VAL A 193 3.18 -6.79 -22.13
C VAL A 193 4.54 -6.08 -21.98
N LEU A 194 5.34 -6.44 -20.97
CA LEU A 194 6.71 -5.96 -20.74
C LEU A 194 7.80 -7.00 -21.12
N GLY A 195 7.42 -8.12 -21.75
CA GLY A 195 8.25 -9.31 -21.91
C GLY A 195 7.90 -10.39 -20.89
N ARG A 196 8.52 -11.58 -21.01
CA ARG A 196 8.14 -12.73 -20.21
C ARG A 196 8.56 -12.57 -18.76
N VAL A 197 7.60 -12.60 -17.84
CA VAL A 197 7.84 -12.47 -16.40
C VAL A 197 8.32 -13.81 -15.81
N ARG A 198 9.45 -13.79 -15.11
CA ARG A 198 9.95 -14.93 -14.33
C ARG A 198 9.49 -14.89 -12.89
N ALA A 199 9.43 -13.70 -12.32
CA ALA A 199 8.92 -13.47 -10.98
C ALA A 199 8.39 -12.05 -10.85
N ARG A 200 7.42 -11.86 -9.96
CA ARG A 200 6.96 -10.53 -9.54
C ARG A 200 6.82 -10.47 -8.03
N ILE A 201 7.02 -9.28 -7.48
CA ILE A 201 6.82 -8.97 -6.07
C ILE A 201 6.01 -7.68 -6.04
N TYR A 202 4.93 -7.61 -5.28
CA TYR A 202 4.20 -6.35 -5.15
C TYR A 202 3.72 -6.09 -3.73
N VAL A 203 3.60 -4.81 -3.41
CA VAL A 203 2.99 -4.32 -2.17
C VAL A 203 1.86 -3.37 -2.53
N VAL A 204 0.79 -3.43 -1.72
CA VAL A 204 -0.33 -2.50 -1.79
C VAL A 204 -0.25 -1.59 -0.58
N GLU A 205 -0.14 -0.30 -0.85
CA GLU A 205 -0.07 0.76 0.15
C GLU A 205 -1.23 1.72 -0.02
N PHE A 206 -1.63 2.39 1.07
CA PHE A 206 -2.59 3.48 1.01
C PHE A 206 -1.85 4.80 1.08
N GLN A 207 -1.92 5.60 0.02
CA GLN A 207 -1.28 6.92 0.01
C GLN A 207 -1.96 7.90 0.99
N LYS A 208 -1.36 9.07 1.24
CA LYS A 208 -1.82 10.13 2.19
C LYS A 208 -3.24 10.71 1.93
N ARG A 209 -4.04 10.11 1.05
CA ARG A 209 -5.45 10.43 0.78
C ARG A 209 -6.39 9.21 0.93
N GLY A 210 -5.86 8.08 1.42
CA GLY A 210 -6.61 6.84 1.64
C GLY A 210 -6.93 6.06 0.37
N LEU A 211 -6.30 6.39 -0.76
CA LEU A 211 -6.48 5.67 -2.02
C LEU A 211 -5.43 4.54 -2.15
N PRO A 212 -5.82 3.36 -2.63
CA PRO A 212 -4.89 2.27 -2.89
C PRO A 212 -3.83 2.63 -3.94
N HIS A 213 -2.62 2.13 -3.73
CA HIS A 213 -1.49 2.26 -4.61
C HIS A 213 -0.69 0.95 -4.59
N ALA A 214 -0.29 0.44 -5.74
CA ALA A 214 0.57 -0.73 -5.81
C ALA A 214 1.96 -0.35 -6.31
N HIS A 215 2.99 -0.90 -5.66
CA HIS A 215 4.34 -0.96 -6.19
C HIS A 215 4.62 -2.40 -6.60
N ILE A 216 4.91 -2.62 -7.89
CA ILE A 216 5.09 -3.94 -8.49
C ILE A 216 6.50 -3.99 -9.07
N LEU A 217 7.33 -4.88 -8.53
CA LEU A 217 8.64 -5.23 -9.06
C LEU A 217 8.49 -6.43 -9.98
N VAL A 218 9.04 -6.31 -11.19
CA VAL A 218 8.99 -7.35 -12.23
C VAL A 218 10.41 -7.81 -12.55
N ILE A 219 10.63 -9.12 -12.55
CA ILE A 219 11.88 -9.77 -12.99
C ILE A 219 11.57 -10.51 -14.29
N LEU A 220 12.26 -10.13 -15.37
CA LEU A 220 12.02 -10.63 -16.72
C LEU A 220 12.94 -11.83 -17.06
N ALA A 221 12.51 -12.64 -18.03
CA ALA A 221 13.34 -13.66 -18.64
C ALA A 221 14.59 -13.01 -19.28
N GLU A 222 15.71 -13.74 -19.26
CA GLU A 222 17.02 -13.22 -19.64
C GLU A 222 17.06 -12.61 -21.04
N GLU A 223 16.34 -13.23 -21.97
CA GLU A 223 16.17 -12.80 -23.36
C GLU A 223 15.29 -11.55 -23.53
N ASP A 224 14.42 -11.26 -22.58
CA ASP A 224 13.48 -10.13 -22.61
C ASP A 224 13.97 -8.94 -21.76
N LYS A 225 15.12 -9.09 -21.08
CA LYS A 225 15.68 -8.02 -20.24
C LYS A 225 16.03 -6.77 -21.07
N PRO A 226 15.67 -5.56 -20.63
CA PRO A 226 15.90 -4.31 -21.36
C PRO A 226 17.37 -3.85 -21.27
N ARG A 227 18.27 -4.58 -21.93
CA ARG A 227 19.73 -4.34 -21.91
C ARG A 227 20.23 -3.38 -22.96
N THR A 228 19.42 -3.14 -23.98
CA THR A 228 19.77 -2.24 -25.09
C THR A 228 18.89 -1.01 -25.04
N ARG A 229 19.45 0.11 -25.51
CA ARG A 229 18.69 1.35 -25.64
C ARG A 229 17.44 1.16 -26.49
N GLN A 230 17.52 0.39 -27.57
CA GLN A 230 16.40 0.15 -28.48
C GLN A 230 15.24 -0.59 -27.80
N ILE A 231 15.51 -1.47 -26.83
CA ILE A 231 14.46 -2.14 -26.06
C ILE A 231 13.88 -1.17 -25.02
N ILE A 232 14.73 -0.40 -24.34
CA ILE A 232 14.28 0.62 -23.37
C ILE A 232 13.36 1.64 -24.05
N ASP A 233 13.74 2.17 -25.20
CA ASP A 233 12.97 3.16 -25.96
C ASP A 233 11.61 2.60 -26.45
N LYS A 234 11.45 1.26 -26.51
CA LYS A 234 10.16 0.61 -26.81
C LYS A 234 9.24 0.47 -25.59
N ILE A 235 9.82 0.27 -24.41
CA ILE A 235 9.09 0.03 -23.16
C ILE A 235 8.73 1.36 -22.48
N VAL A 236 9.63 2.34 -22.55
CA VAL A 236 9.48 3.63 -21.90
C VAL A 236 9.22 4.69 -22.96
N SER A 237 8.01 5.23 -22.98
CA SER A 237 7.65 6.37 -23.82
C SER A 237 7.11 7.52 -22.98
N ALA A 238 7.49 8.72 -23.40
CA ALA A 238 7.08 10.01 -22.86
C ALA A 238 6.14 10.76 -23.82
N GLU A 239 5.77 10.13 -24.93
CA GLU A 239 5.05 10.76 -26.03
C GLU A 239 3.55 10.68 -25.81
N LEU A 240 2.84 11.73 -26.27
CA LEU A 240 1.39 11.66 -26.33
C LEU A 240 0.99 10.70 -27.45
N PRO A 241 0.04 9.78 -27.18
CA PRO A 241 -0.52 8.92 -28.21
C PRO A 241 -1.06 9.74 -29.38
N ASP A 242 -1.01 9.19 -30.59
CA ASP A 242 -1.64 9.85 -31.73
C ASP A 242 -3.16 9.94 -31.52
N LYS A 243 -3.70 11.17 -31.49
CA LYS A 243 -5.11 11.45 -31.19
C LYS A 243 -6.05 10.86 -32.25
N GLU A 244 -5.62 10.77 -33.50
CA GLU A 244 -6.45 10.25 -34.59
C GLU A 244 -6.42 8.72 -34.60
N LYS A 245 -5.26 8.12 -34.33
CA LYS A 245 -5.11 6.66 -34.33
C LYS A 245 -5.62 5.99 -33.06
N ASN A 246 -5.40 6.62 -31.90
CA ASN A 246 -5.73 6.05 -30.59
C ASN A 246 -6.37 7.13 -29.69
N PRO A 247 -7.60 7.58 -30.02
CA PRO A 247 -8.26 8.67 -29.31
C PRO A 247 -8.47 8.38 -27.81
N GLN A 248 -8.83 7.15 -27.46
CA GLN A 248 -9.03 6.73 -26.06
C GLN A 248 -7.74 6.77 -25.24
N LEU A 249 -6.63 6.28 -25.82
CA LEU A 249 -5.33 6.30 -25.15
C LEU A 249 -4.84 7.74 -25.00
N TYR A 250 -5.01 8.57 -26.03
CA TYR A 250 -4.69 10.00 -25.97
C TYR A 250 -5.46 10.70 -24.86
N GLU A 251 -6.78 10.49 -24.77
CA GLU A 251 -7.63 11.08 -23.74
C GLU A 251 -7.19 10.63 -22.34
N THR A 252 -6.92 9.33 -22.16
CA THR A 252 -6.47 8.76 -20.88
C THR A 252 -5.13 9.34 -20.44
N VAL A 253 -4.12 9.35 -21.32
CA VAL A 253 -2.79 9.91 -21.01
C VAL A 253 -2.91 11.42 -20.72
N THR A 254 -3.70 12.15 -21.49
CA THR A 254 -3.92 13.58 -21.29
C THR A 254 -4.62 13.87 -19.96
N ALA A 255 -5.60 13.07 -19.57
CA ALA A 255 -6.35 13.25 -18.33
C ALA A 255 -5.56 12.82 -17.08
N CYS A 256 -4.76 11.76 -17.17
CA CYS A 256 -4.11 11.14 -16.01
C CYS A 256 -2.63 11.48 -15.84
N MET A 257 -1.90 11.70 -16.93
CA MET A 257 -0.44 11.84 -16.91
C MET A 257 0.03 13.28 -17.16
N ILE A 258 -0.87 14.18 -17.55
CA ILE A 258 -0.58 15.61 -17.69
C ILE A 258 -1.05 16.34 -16.44
N HIS A 259 -0.11 16.96 -15.74
CA HIS A 259 -0.46 17.88 -14.65
C HIS A 259 -0.85 19.26 -15.21
N GLY A 260 -1.81 19.92 -14.52
CA GLY A 260 -2.29 21.26 -14.87
C GLY A 260 -1.15 22.30 -14.99
N PRO A 261 -1.42 23.46 -15.60
CA PRO A 261 -0.43 24.23 -16.35
C PRO A 261 0.88 24.48 -15.59
N CYS A 262 1.96 23.92 -16.13
CA CYS A 262 3.33 24.38 -15.88
C CYS A 262 3.53 25.72 -16.60
N GLY A 263 3.14 26.82 -15.94
CA GLY A 263 3.20 28.16 -16.53
C GLY A 263 2.01 28.48 -17.43
N GLY A 264 1.72 29.77 -17.62
CA GLY A 264 0.46 30.33 -18.13
C GLY A 264 0.11 30.05 -19.60
N CYS A 265 0.24 28.83 -20.07
CA CYS A 265 -0.06 28.40 -21.43
C CYS A 265 -1.04 27.23 -21.40
N ILE A 266 -2.32 27.49 -21.14
CA ILE A 266 -3.50 26.80 -21.72
C ILE A 266 -4.72 27.64 -21.31
N SER A 267 -5.44 28.15 -22.31
CA SER A 267 -6.72 28.83 -22.12
C SER A 267 -7.86 27.81 -21.98
N GLN A 268 -8.64 27.99 -20.92
CA GLN A 268 -10.01 27.49 -20.69
C GLN A 268 -10.21 25.97 -20.52
N ARG A 269 -10.47 25.53 -19.27
CA ARG A 269 -11.81 25.45 -18.66
C ARG A 269 -11.70 25.01 -17.19
N GLY A 270 -12.26 25.84 -16.30
CA GLY A 270 -12.75 25.46 -14.97
C GLY A 270 -11.73 24.97 -13.94
N LEU A 271 -11.14 25.90 -13.16
CA LEU A 271 -10.76 25.78 -11.73
C LEU A 271 -9.71 26.86 -11.40
N TYR A 272 -10.12 28.12 -11.32
CA TYR A 272 -9.26 29.22 -10.91
C TYR A 272 -9.89 30.00 -9.73
N GLU A 273 -9.83 29.42 -8.53
CA GLU A 273 -9.95 30.18 -7.28
C GLU A 273 -8.96 29.61 -6.24
N ARG A 274 -7.65 29.78 -6.51
CA ARG A 274 -6.57 30.03 -5.51
C ARG A 274 -5.21 29.94 -6.21
N ARG A 275 -4.57 31.10 -6.40
CA ARG A 275 -3.21 31.26 -6.94
C ARG A 275 -2.15 31.02 -5.85
N GLU A 276 -2.06 29.83 -5.28
CA GLU A 276 -0.95 29.50 -4.37
C GLU A 276 -0.24 28.21 -4.80
N VAL A 277 0.94 28.40 -5.40
CA VAL A 277 1.89 27.32 -5.72
C VAL A 277 2.62 26.94 -4.43
N HIS A 278 2.03 26.07 -3.61
CA HIS A 278 2.56 25.70 -2.30
C HIS A 278 3.91 24.93 -2.31
N LYS A 279 4.41 24.53 -3.49
CA LYS A 279 5.56 23.60 -3.58
C LYS A 279 6.69 24.03 -4.53
N GLY A 280 6.63 25.22 -5.13
CA GLY A 280 7.75 25.74 -5.94
C GLY A 280 8.13 24.90 -7.16
N PHE A 281 7.16 24.19 -7.76
CA PHE A 281 7.34 23.46 -9.02
C PHE A 281 6.39 24.00 -10.10
N PRO A 282 6.83 23.99 -11.37
CA PRO A 282 8.15 23.54 -11.83
C PRO A 282 9.26 24.55 -11.51
N LYS A 283 10.48 24.06 -11.26
CA LYS A 283 11.66 24.92 -11.11
C LYS A 283 12.02 25.49 -12.48
N ASP A 284 12.48 26.74 -12.53
CA ASP A 284 12.97 27.34 -13.77
C ASP A 284 14.09 26.48 -14.36
N PRO A 285 14.03 26.15 -15.66
CA PRO A 285 15.11 25.42 -16.32
C PRO A 285 16.40 26.25 -16.26
N ILE A 286 17.45 25.68 -15.68
CA ILE A 286 18.76 26.30 -15.62
C ILE A 286 19.37 26.24 -17.05
N GLY A 287 19.33 27.36 -17.78
CA GLY A 287 20.17 27.58 -18.96
C GLY A 287 19.66 27.08 -20.32
N GLY A 288 18.38 27.28 -20.66
CA GLY A 288 17.84 27.00 -22.01
C GLY A 288 16.83 28.05 -22.49
N ASP A 289 16.80 28.31 -23.80
CA ASP A 289 15.90 29.27 -24.48
C ASP A 289 14.42 29.01 -24.14
N LYS A 290 13.67 30.08 -23.85
CA LYS A 290 12.27 30.08 -23.37
C LYS A 290 11.24 29.63 -24.42
N ARG A 291 11.65 28.91 -25.47
CA ARG A 291 10.82 28.59 -26.63
C ARG A 291 10.50 27.12 -26.85
N GLU A 292 10.98 26.23 -25.99
CA GLU A 292 10.51 24.85 -25.95
C GLU A 292 10.13 24.48 -24.51
N CYS A 293 8.83 24.48 -24.22
CA CYS A 293 8.30 23.73 -23.09
C CYS A 293 8.54 22.25 -23.38
N ARG A 294 9.70 21.74 -22.98
CA ARG A 294 10.02 20.33 -23.08
C ARG A 294 9.23 19.61 -21.99
N TRP A 295 8.20 18.90 -22.40
CA TRP A 295 7.37 18.06 -21.54
C TRP A 295 8.26 17.07 -20.80
N VAL A 296 8.30 17.16 -19.48
CA VAL A 296 9.00 16.17 -18.64
C VAL A 296 7.93 15.33 -17.97
N PRO A 297 7.58 14.15 -18.53
CA PRO A 297 6.86 13.16 -17.74
C PRO A 297 7.71 12.79 -16.53
N SER A 298 7.08 12.59 -15.37
CA SER A 298 7.79 12.19 -14.16
C SER A 298 8.26 10.75 -14.29
N VAL A 299 9.36 10.53 -15.00
CA VAL A 299 10.13 9.30 -14.91
C VAL A 299 11.07 9.46 -13.73
N GLN A 300 10.67 8.99 -12.54
CA GLN A 300 11.63 8.82 -11.44
C GLN A 300 12.45 7.56 -11.71
N THR A 301 13.49 7.68 -12.55
CA THR A 301 14.59 6.70 -12.53
C THR A 301 15.38 6.93 -11.24
N LYS A 302 15.11 6.11 -10.20
CA LYS A 302 16.10 5.92 -9.14
C LYS A 302 17.20 5.03 -9.70
N THR A 303 18.21 5.65 -10.32
CA THR A 303 19.49 5.00 -10.51
C THR A 303 20.18 4.93 -9.16
N SER A 304 20.26 3.73 -8.58
CA SER A 304 21.13 3.46 -7.44
C SER A 304 22.58 3.42 -7.93
N SER A 305 23.19 4.59 -8.15
CA SER A 305 24.64 4.69 -8.17
C SER A 305 25.13 4.78 -6.73
N GLY A 306 25.53 3.65 -6.18
CA GLY A 306 26.31 3.62 -4.95
C GLY A 306 27.62 4.39 -5.14
N ARG A 307 27.85 5.39 -4.29
CA ARG A 307 29.17 5.64 -3.70
C ARG A 307 28.96 5.92 -2.22
N GLY A 308 29.59 5.07 -1.42
CA GLY A 308 29.67 5.24 0.02
C GLY A 308 30.47 6.47 0.40
N GLY A 309 30.27 6.87 1.65
CA GLY A 309 30.98 7.93 2.34
C GLY A 309 30.31 8.11 3.70
N PHE A 310 30.75 7.29 4.66
CA PHE A 310 30.68 7.65 6.07
C PHE A 310 31.51 8.92 6.26
N ASP A 311 30.91 9.92 6.90
CA ASP A 311 31.48 10.75 7.97
C ASP A 311 30.32 11.46 8.69
#